data_AF-A0AAW9QT28-F1
#
_entry.id   AF-A0AAW9QT28-F1
#
_cell.length_a   1.000
_cell.length_b   1.000
_cell.length_c   1.000
_cell.angle_alpha   90.00
_cell.angle_beta   90.00
_cell.angle_gamma   90.00
#
_symmetry.space_group_name_H-M   'P 1'
#
loop_
_entity.id
_entity.type
_entity.pdbx_description
1 polymer ?
#
loop_
_entity_poly.entity_id
_entity_poly.type
_entity_poly.pdbx_seq_one_letter_code
_entity_poly.pdbx_strand_id
1 'polypeptide(L)'
;MKYLEIPLAVLSFLFYKGMKFLIGNLYTLYLIKDREKASRWRILSEETLRSPLSVPVLMTKGPRWNTHAIIGTLGPFAVRESIAVHLPTLKNSAKSWILVIYSFPDYETITNLDSNQIDSLEEWIEIPLKSGRYSIGLRYYDRTPPIVFPEVKIDGSPLAEVITVSENINDFCRDLIRRKNGFYLALHYYIYTILKYRESLGEDFVRREYLPVGAPDTEFIYDRLDGGQVLELEIEPSILEDYYVFLTLYDRSSLPVASGRVTEGEYCSERMENNGYYLIRLRPRSSGKEREIRSRKASSDPSRQRLAIRAREER
;
A
#
# COMPACT_ATOMS: atom_id res chain seq x y z
N MET A 1 12.98 27.55 15.08
CA MET A 1 12.63 26.73 13.90
C MET A 1 11.16 26.75 13.50
N LYS A 2 10.18 27.08 14.36
CA LYS A 2 8.74 27.03 14.02
C LYS A 2 8.34 27.84 12.76
N TYR A 3 9.01 28.97 12.49
CA TYR A 3 8.70 29.84 11.34
C TYR A 3 9.17 29.31 9.98
N LEU A 4 10.09 28.34 9.95
CA LEU A 4 10.59 27.77 8.69
C LEU A 4 9.83 26.51 8.24
N GLU A 5 9.00 25.92 9.11
CA GLU A 5 8.29 24.68 8.84
C GLU A 5 7.40 24.77 7.58
N ILE A 6 6.59 25.84 7.48
CA ILE A 6 5.65 26.03 6.36
C ILE A 6 6.42 26.31 5.05
N PRO A 7 7.35 27.29 4.99
CA PRO A 7 8.15 27.51 3.78
C PRO A 7 8.88 26.26 3.30
N LEU A 8 9.49 25.49 4.21
CA LEU A 8 10.19 24.24 3.86
C LEU A 8 9.22 23.16 3.37
N ALA A 9 8.02 23.07 3.95
CA ALA A 9 6.98 22.16 3.47
C ALA A 9 6.50 22.52 2.06
N VAL A 10 6.34 23.80 1.75
CA VAL A 10 5.99 24.24 0.39
C VAL A 10 7.08 23.88 -0.61
N LEU A 11 8.35 24.15 -0.28
CA LEU A 11 9.49 23.78 -1.13
C LEU A 11 9.58 22.26 -1.32
N SER A 12 9.39 21.49 -0.25
CA SER A 12 9.36 20.02 -0.28
C SER A 12 8.22 19.50 -1.15
N PHE A 13 7.02 20.09 -1.06
CA PHE A 13 5.88 19.72 -1.89
C PHE A 13 6.16 19.96 -3.38
N LEU A 14 6.68 21.13 -3.75
CA LEU A 14 7.04 21.45 -5.13
C LEU A 14 8.15 20.52 -5.64
N PHE A 15 9.16 20.27 -4.82
CA PHE A 15 10.23 19.32 -5.13
C PHE A 15 9.68 17.90 -5.35
N TYR A 16 8.75 17.43 -4.50
CA TYR A 16 8.07 16.15 -4.67
C TYR A 16 7.32 16.05 -5.99
N LYS A 17 6.52 17.06 -6.36
CA LYS A 17 5.78 17.05 -7.63
C LYS A 17 6.73 17.01 -8.83
N GLY A 18 7.81 17.81 -8.79
CA GLY A 18 8.86 17.80 -9.82
C GLY A 18 9.53 16.43 -9.96
N MET A 19 10.00 15.86 -8.85
CA MET A 19 10.65 14.55 -8.85
C MET A 19 9.71 13.42 -9.26
N LYS A 20 8.43 13.46 -8.84
CA LYS A 20 7.42 12.48 -9.25
C LYS A 20 7.20 12.50 -10.76
N PHE A 21 7.16 13.68 -11.37
CA PHE A 21 7.07 13.82 -12.82
C PHE A 21 8.31 13.26 -13.52
N LEU A 22 9.51 13.68 -13.11
CA LEU A 22 10.77 13.25 -13.72
C LEU A 22 10.99 11.73 -13.61
N ILE A 23 10.91 11.18 -12.40
CA ILE A 23 11.10 9.75 -12.14
C ILE A 23 9.98 8.93 -12.80
N GLY A 24 8.74 9.43 -12.79
CA GLY A 24 7.60 8.79 -13.44
C GLY A 24 7.83 8.59 -14.94
N ASN A 25 8.29 9.63 -15.63
CA ASN A 25 8.60 9.57 -17.07
C ASN A 25 9.80 8.66 -17.36
N LEU A 26 10.89 8.79 -16.59
CA LEU A 26 12.07 7.92 -16.74
C LEU A 26 11.73 6.44 -16.56
N TYR A 27 10.93 6.12 -15.54
CA TYR A 27 10.49 4.75 -15.28
C TYR A 27 9.58 4.21 -16.38
N THR A 28 8.69 5.05 -16.92
CA THR A 28 7.81 4.66 -18.04
C THR A 28 8.63 4.31 -19.29
N LEU A 29 9.63 5.13 -19.63
CA LEU A 29 10.55 4.86 -20.74
C LEU A 29 11.36 3.58 -20.52
N TYR A 30 11.84 3.36 -19.29
CA TYR A 30 12.54 2.14 -18.91
C TYR A 30 11.67 0.90 -19.14
N LEU A 31 10.40 0.93 -18.70
CA LEU A 31 9.48 -0.19 -18.86
C LEU A 31 9.05 -0.47 -20.31
N ILE A 32 9.01 0.56 -21.17
CA ILE A 32 8.71 0.37 -22.59
C ILE A 32 9.84 -0.41 -23.29
N LYS A 33 11.09 -0.21 -22.87
CA LYS A 33 12.27 -0.83 -23.49
C LYS A 33 12.45 -2.30 -23.10
N ASP A 34 12.00 -2.70 -21.92
CA ASP A 34 12.29 -4.03 -21.34
C ASP A 34 11.08 -4.98 -21.44
N ARG A 35 10.84 -5.51 -22.64
CA ARG A 35 9.69 -6.39 -22.93
C ARG A 35 9.74 -7.73 -22.19
N GLU A 36 10.93 -8.29 -21.95
CA GLU A 36 11.06 -9.56 -21.21
C GLU A 36 10.66 -9.41 -19.74
N LYS A 37 10.94 -8.27 -19.12
CA LYS A 37 10.48 -8.02 -17.74
C LYS A 37 8.98 -7.74 -17.64
N ALA A 38 8.32 -7.39 -18.73
CA ALA A 38 6.88 -7.14 -18.73
C ALA A 38 6.05 -8.43 -18.62
N SER A 39 6.60 -9.58 -19.01
CA SER A 39 5.94 -10.89 -18.93
C SER A 39 6.28 -11.69 -17.67
N ARG A 40 7.01 -11.11 -16.72
CA ARG A 40 7.38 -11.77 -15.46
C ARG A 40 6.92 -10.98 -14.25
N TRP A 41 6.54 -11.70 -13.21
CA TRP A 41 6.27 -11.11 -11.90
C TRP A 41 7.53 -10.44 -11.36
N ARG A 42 7.44 -9.14 -11.07
CA ARG A 42 8.47 -8.38 -10.37
C ARG A 42 8.05 -8.23 -8.93
N ILE A 43 8.75 -8.95 -8.06
CA ILE A 43 8.45 -9.00 -6.64
C ILE A 43 9.21 -7.88 -5.95
N LEU A 44 8.52 -7.09 -5.12
CA LEU A 44 9.17 -6.11 -4.26
C LEU A 44 9.97 -6.86 -3.18
N SER A 45 11.29 -6.74 -3.24
CA SER A 45 12.24 -7.49 -2.43
C SER A 45 13.53 -6.70 -2.23
N GLU A 46 14.42 -7.17 -1.37
CA GLU A 46 15.77 -6.59 -1.21
C GLU A 46 16.52 -6.52 -2.55
N GLU A 47 16.40 -7.57 -3.38
CA GLU A 47 17.02 -7.61 -4.70
C GLU A 47 16.52 -6.47 -5.59
N THR A 48 15.20 -6.25 -5.62
CA THR A 48 14.60 -5.13 -6.35
C THR A 48 15.15 -3.78 -5.87
N LEU A 49 15.42 -3.63 -4.57
CA LEU A 49 15.97 -2.39 -4.00
C LEU A 49 17.47 -2.17 -4.23
N ARG A 50 18.19 -3.15 -4.79
CA ARG A 50 19.60 -2.97 -5.19
C ARG A 50 19.76 -2.10 -6.43
N SER A 51 18.72 -2.02 -7.26
CA SER A 51 18.72 -1.10 -8.40
C SER A 51 18.62 0.36 -7.90
N PRO A 52 19.50 1.27 -8.39
CA PRO A 52 19.61 2.64 -7.88
C PRO A 52 18.33 3.47 -8.08
N LEU A 53 17.50 3.11 -9.07
CA LEU A 53 16.24 3.81 -9.36
C LEU A 53 15.02 3.24 -8.63
N SER A 54 15.11 2.03 -8.04
CA SER A 54 13.94 1.39 -7.43
C SER A 54 13.39 2.16 -6.23
N VAL A 55 14.25 2.54 -5.29
CA VAL A 55 13.80 3.30 -4.10
C VAL A 55 13.26 4.68 -4.52
N PRO A 56 13.93 5.49 -5.35
CA PRO A 56 13.35 6.75 -5.84
C PRO A 56 11.99 6.58 -6.54
N VAL A 57 11.80 5.53 -7.34
CA VAL A 57 10.50 5.22 -7.97
C VAL A 57 9.44 4.90 -6.93
N LEU A 58 9.75 4.06 -5.94
CA LEU A 58 8.82 3.71 -4.86
C LEU A 58 8.47 4.94 -4.01
N MET A 59 9.46 5.75 -3.67
CA MET A 59 9.27 6.99 -2.89
C MET A 59 8.49 8.07 -3.65
N THR A 60 8.38 8.00 -4.98
CA THR A 60 7.59 8.97 -5.75
C THR A 60 6.20 8.45 -6.14
N LYS A 61 6.08 7.16 -6.49
CA LYS A 61 4.83 6.54 -6.94
C LYS A 61 4.01 5.89 -5.82
N GLY A 62 4.66 5.37 -4.78
CA GLY A 62 4.01 4.71 -3.64
C GLY A 62 4.71 5.01 -2.30
N PRO A 63 4.91 6.29 -1.93
CA PRO A 63 5.75 6.68 -0.79
C PRO A 63 5.35 6.13 0.58
N ARG A 64 4.11 5.66 0.75
CA ARG A 64 3.63 5.11 2.02
C ARG A 64 3.76 3.59 1.97
N TRP A 65 4.97 3.11 2.32
CA TRP A 65 5.35 1.70 2.27
C TRP A 65 4.33 0.81 2.94
N ASN A 66 3.85 -0.19 2.22
CA ASN A 66 2.99 -1.22 2.77
C ASN A 66 3.85 -2.42 3.17
N THR A 67 4.48 -2.32 4.35
CA THR A 67 5.43 -3.33 4.86
C THR A 67 4.77 -4.68 5.16
N HIS A 68 3.44 -4.69 5.28
CA HIS A 68 2.64 -5.84 5.65
C HIS A 68 2.21 -6.69 4.44
N ALA A 69 2.25 -6.10 3.24
CA ALA A 69 1.87 -6.79 2.02
C ALA A 69 3.09 -7.35 1.30
N ILE A 70 3.00 -8.58 0.79
CA ILE A 70 3.93 -9.06 -0.24
C ILE A 70 3.40 -8.56 -1.57
N ILE A 71 4.23 -7.80 -2.28
CA ILE A 71 3.81 -7.05 -3.46
C ILE A 71 4.52 -7.59 -4.70
N GLY A 72 3.74 -7.91 -5.72
CA GLY A 72 4.25 -8.19 -7.06
C GLY A 72 3.58 -7.30 -8.09
N THR A 73 4.30 -7.01 -9.16
CA THR A 73 3.75 -6.32 -10.32
C THR A 73 4.06 -7.07 -11.61
N LEU A 74 3.12 -7.08 -12.54
CA LEU A 74 3.26 -7.67 -13.86
C LEU A 74 2.93 -6.62 -14.92
N GLY A 75 3.66 -6.58 -16.03
CA GLY A 75 3.46 -5.62 -17.12
C GLY A 75 4.44 -4.44 -17.16
N PRO A 76 4.28 -3.53 -18.13
CA PRO A 76 3.07 -3.35 -18.93
C PRO A 76 2.99 -4.27 -20.15
N PHE A 77 1.83 -4.90 -20.37
CA PHE A 77 1.54 -5.77 -21.53
C PHE A 77 0.30 -5.27 -22.30
N ALA A 78 0.15 -5.70 -23.55
CA ALA A 78 -1.01 -5.35 -24.37
C ALA A 78 -2.14 -6.37 -24.16
N VAL A 79 -3.39 -5.90 -24.13
CA VAL A 79 -4.61 -6.72 -24.01
C VAL A 79 -5.54 -6.34 -25.17
N ARG A 80 -6.27 -7.31 -25.71
CA ARG A 80 -7.32 -7.07 -26.70
C ARG A 80 -8.71 -7.21 -26.09
N GLU A 81 -8.90 -8.25 -25.28
CA GLU A 81 -10.21 -8.67 -24.80
C GLU A 81 -10.21 -8.95 -23.29
N SER A 82 -9.24 -9.69 -22.76
CA SER A 82 -9.30 -10.09 -21.35
C SER A 82 -7.96 -10.43 -20.71
N ILE A 83 -7.97 -10.38 -19.38
CA ILE A 83 -6.92 -10.93 -18.51
C ILE A 83 -7.56 -12.05 -17.70
N ALA A 84 -6.95 -13.23 -17.68
CA ALA A 84 -7.35 -14.31 -16.79
C ALA A 84 -6.27 -14.60 -15.76
N VAL A 85 -6.67 -14.80 -14.51
CA VAL A 85 -5.76 -15.07 -13.37
C VAL A 85 -6.17 -16.36 -12.67
N HIS A 86 -5.18 -17.20 -12.36
CA HIS A 86 -5.43 -18.46 -11.66
C HIS A 86 -5.81 -18.22 -10.19
N LEU A 87 -7.10 -18.40 -9.88
CA LEU A 87 -7.70 -18.04 -8.60
C LEU A 87 -7.26 -18.95 -7.43
N PRO A 88 -7.13 -20.28 -7.59
CA PRO A 88 -6.65 -21.14 -6.51
C PRO A 88 -5.27 -20.74 -5.98
N THR A 89 -4.36 -20.29 -6.86
CA THR A 89 -3.03 -19.83 -6.41
C THR A 89 -3.13 -18.60 -5.51
N LEU A 90 -4.02 -17.65 -5.81
CA LEU A 90 -4.26 -16.48 -4.96
C LEU A 90 -4.79 -16.90 -3.59
N LYS A 91 -5.84 -17.74 -3.57
CA LYS A 91 -6.51 -18.23 -2.35
C LYS A 91 -5.58 -19.04 -1.45
N ASN A 92 -4.71 -19.85 -2.04
CA ASN A 92 -3.78 -20.70 -1.28
C ASN A 92 -2.58 -19.93 -0.72
N SER A 93 -2.20 -18.80 -1.34
CA SER A 93 -1.00 -18.03 -0.95
C SER A 93 -1.25 -17.04 0.18
N ALA A 94 -2.50 -16.63 0.41
CA ALA A 94 -2.85 -15.60 1.39
C ALA A 94 -4.33 -15.64 1.76
N LYS A 95 -4.64 -15.35 3.03
CA LYS A 95 -6.04 -15.25 3.48
C LYS A 95 -6.74 -13.98 3.01
N SER A 96 -5.96 -12.93 2.73
CA SER A 96 -6.46 -11.69 2.14
C SER A 96 -5.53 -11.22 1.02
N TRP A 97 -6.11 -10.86 -0.11
CA TRP A 97 -5.34 -10.42 -1.27
C TRP A 97 -6.12 -9.39 -2.07
N ILE A 98 -5.37 -8.54 -2.79
CA ILE A 98 -5.92 -7.54 -3.69
C ILE A 98 -5.13 -7.59 -4.99
N LEU A 99 -5.84 -7.77 -6.10
CA LEU A 99 -5.31 -7.65 -7.44
C LEU A 99 -5.90 -6.39 -8.07
N VAL A 100 -5.04 -5.50 -8.58
CA VAL A 100 -5.46 -4.24 -9.20
C VAL A 100 -4.96 -4.19 -10.63
N ILE A 101 -5.84 -3.87 -11.56
CA ILE A 101 -5.51 -3.62 -12.95
C ILE A 101 -5.36 -2.11 -13.15
N TYR A 102 -4.19 -1.71 -13.65
CA TYR A 102 -3.88 -0.32 -13.97
C TYR A 102 -3.77 -0.14 -15.49
N SER A 103 -4.26 0.98 -16.01
CA SER A 103 -3.92 1.42 -17.37
C SER A 103 -2.43 1.77 -17.46
N PHE A 104 -1.89 1.73 -18.67
CA PHE A 104 -0.54 2.21 -18.96
C PHE A 104 -0.57 3.14 -20.18
N PRO A 105 0.08 4.32 -20.14
CA PRO A 105 1.07 4.76 -19.15
C PRO A 105 0.52 5.53 -17.94
N ASP A 106 -0.79 5.78 -17.87
CA ASP A 106 -1.36 6.71 -16.87
C ASP A 106 -1.46 6.12 -15.46
N TYR A 107 -1.38 4.79 -15.32
CA TYR A 107 -1.50 4.07 -14.05
C TYR A 107 -2.83 4.33 -13.33
N GLU A 108 -3.90 4.62 -14.06
CA GLU A 108 -5.24 4.74 -13.50
C GLU A 108 -5.76 3.36 -13.12
N THR A 109 -6.40 3.25 -11.95
CA THR A 109 -7.06 2.00 -11.56
C THR A 109 -8.28 1.77 -12.44
N ILE A 110 -8.25 0.70 -13.24
CA ILE A 110 -9.34 0.31 -14.14
C ILE A 110 -10.34 -0.56 -13.39
N THR A 111 -9.81 -1.53 -12.64
CA THR A 111 -10.61 -2.38 -11.75
C THR A 111 -9.71 -2.97 -10.68
N ASN A 112 -10.33 -3.55 -9.65
CA ASN A 112 -9.67 -4.36 -8.66
C ASN A 112 -10.52 -5.59 -8.34
N LEU A 113 -9.82 -6.63 -7.89
CA LEU A 113 -10.37 -7.88 -7.41
C LEU A 113 -9.86 -8.09 -5.99
N ASP A 114 -10.76 -8.52 -5.13
CA ASP A 114 -10.49 -8.67 -3.71
C ASP A 114 -10.94 -10.04 -3.20
N SER A 115 -10.11 -10.65 -2.35
CA SER A 115 -10.43 -11.84 -1.58
C SER A 115 -11.79 -11.83 -0.85
N ASN A 116 -12.29 -10.67 -0.42
CA ASN A 116 -13.59 -10.55 0.27
C ASN A 116 -14.80 -10.48 -0.69
N GLN A 117 -14.57 -10.23 -1.99
CA GLN A 117 -15.60 -10.08 -3.01
C GLN A 117 -15.77 -11.35 -3.85
N ILE A 118 -14.82 -12.29 -3.79
CA ILE A 118 -14.75 -13.42 -4.71
C ILE A 118 -14.93 -14.74 -3.96
N ASP A 119 -16.15 -15.26 -4.04
CA ASP A 119 -16.52 -16.61 -3.59
C ASP A 119 -16.76 -17.55 -4.79
N SER A 120 -15.94 -17.42 -5.83
CA SER A 120 -16.02 -18.30 -7.01
C SER A 120 -15.31 -19.63 -6.76
N LEU A 121 -15.93 -20.72 -7.23
CA LEU A 121 -15.31 -22.05 -7.33
C LEU A 121 -14.55 -22.22 -8.65
N GLU A 122 -14.56 -21.22 -9.52
CA GLU A 122 -13.84 -21.25 -10.78
C GLU A 122 -12.33 -21.27 -10.56
N GLU A 123 -11.63 -21.95 -11.45
CA GLU A 123 -10.17 -22.03 -11.44
C GLU A 123 -9.52 -20.74 -11.97
N TRP A 124 -10.20 -20.07 -12.90
CA TRP A 124 -9.73 -18.86 -13.54
C TRP A 124 -10.75 -17.74 -13.35
N ILE A 125 -10.29 -16.57 -12.90
CA ILE A 125 -11.10 -15.36 -12.95
C ILE A 125 -10.73 -14.57 -14.20
N GLU A 126 -11.72 -14.36 -15.07
CA GLU A 126 -11.56 -13.60 -16.29
C GLU A 126 -12.05 -12.16 -16.11
N ILE A 127 -11.21 -11.21 -16.51
CA ILE A 127 -11.44 -9.78 -16.37
C ILE A 127 -11.54 -9.21 -17.80
N PRO A 128 -12.75 -8.91 -18.30
CA PRO A 128 -12.91 -8.31 -19.60
C PRO A 128 -12.37 -6.87 -19.59
N LEU A 129 -11.56 -6.54 -20.58
CA LEU A 129 -10.94 -5.23 -20.74
C LEU A 129 -11.06 -4.75 -22.18
N LYS A 130 -11.08 -3.43 -22.36
CA LYS A 130 -10.92 -2.84 -23.70
C LYS A 130 -9.51 -3.09 -24.20
N SER A 131 -9.32 -3.04 -25.52
CA SER A 131 -7.98 -3.10 -26.07
C SER A 131 -7.13 -1.92 -25.57
N GLY A 132 -5.92 -2.22 -25.10
CA GLY A 132 -5.04 -1.24 -24.47
C GLY A 132 -3.79 -1.86 -23.87
N ARG A 133 -3.05 -1.07 -23.08
CA ARG A 133 -1.91 -1.55 -22.30
C ARG A 133 -2.22 -1.46 -20.83
N TYR A 134 -1.87 -2.52 -20.10
CA TYR A 134 -2.22 -2.67 -18.70
C TYR A 134 -1.05 -3.21 -17.88
N SER A 135 -1.13 -3.01 -16.57
CA SER A 135 -0.26 -3.65 -15.58
C SER A 135 -1.09 -4.20 -14.43
N ILE A 136 -0.61 -5.26 -13.80
CA ILE A 136 -1.22 -5.85 -12.62
C ILE A 136 -0.38 -5.48 -11.41
N GLY A 137 -1.02 -5.01 -10.33
CA GLY A 137 -0.43 -4.99 -9.00
C GLY A 137 -1.14 -6.01 -8.11
N LEU A 138 -0.40 -6.95 -7.56
CA LEU A 138 -0.92 -7.96 -6.63
C LEU A 138 -0.31 -7.74 -5.25
N ARG A 139 -1.16 -7.76 -4.23
CA ARG A 139 -0.78 -7.60 -2.82
C ARG A 139 -1.36 -8.75 -2.01
N TYR A 140 -0.50 -9.50 -1.33
CA TYR A 140 -0.87 -10.54 -0.38
C TYR A 140 -0.74 -10.05 1.05
N TYR A 141 -1.77 -10.25 1.87
CA TYR A 141 -1.82 -10.00 3.31
C TYR A 141 -2.18 -11.28 4.05
N ASP A 142 -1.71 -11.43 5.29
CA ASP A 142 -1.90 -12.65 6.08
C ASP A 142 -1.55 -13.92 5.27
N ARG A 143 -0.30 -13.91 4.78
CA ARG A 143 0.27 -14.92 3.87
C ARG A 143 0.17 -16.34 4.45
N THR A 144 -0.01 -17.31 3.57
CA THR A 144 0.00 -18.74 3.89
C THR A 144 1.09 -19.41 3.04
N PRO A 145 2.16 -19.97 3.65
CA PRO A 145 3.19 -20.65 2.88
C PRO A 145 2.66 -21.94 2.21
N PRO A 146 3.17 -22.30 1.02
CA PRO A 146 4.11 -21.54 0.20
C PRO A 146 3.45 -20.31 -0.42
N ILE A 147 4.21 -19.22 -0.57
CA ILE A 147 3.70 -17.96 -1.12
C ILE A 147 3.96 -17.95 -2.61
N VAL A 148 2.89 -17.93 -3.39
CA VAL A 148 2.96 -18.17 -4.82
C VAL A 148 2.23 -17.08 -5.58
N PHE A 149 2.89 -16.48 -6.57
CA PHE A 149 2.24 -15.57 -7.50
C PHE A 149 1.60 -16.37 -8.65
N PRO A 150 0.37 -16.03 -9.06
CA PRO A 150 -0.43 -16.86 -9.95
C PRO A 150 0.08 -16.83 -11.39
N GLU A 151 -0.29 -17.86 -12.13
CA GLU A 151 -0.26 -17.81 -13.59
C GLU A 151 -1.24 -16.73 -14.09
N VAL A 152 -0.86 -16.03 -15.14
CA VAL A 152 -1.68 -15.01 -15.82
C VAL A 152 -1.73 -15.30 -17.30
N LYS A 153 -2.94 -15.27 -17.87
CA LYS A 153 -3.20 -15.35 -19.31
C LYS A 153 -3.74 -14.04 -19.83
N ILE A 154 -3.40 -13.70 -21.07
CA ILE A 154 -3.89 -12.54 -21.80
C ILE A 154 -4.50 -13.03 -23.10
N ASP A 155 -5.76 -12.68 -23.35
CA ASP A 155 -6.48 -13.07 -24.56
C ASP A 155 -6.35 -14.60 -24.82
N GLY A 156 -6.50 -15.40 -23.76
CA GLY A 156 -6.37 -16.86 -23.76
C GLY A 156 -4.94 -17.43 -23.79
N SER A 157 -3.91 -16.61 -24.02
CA SER A 157 -2.50 -17.05 -24.12
C SER A 157 -1.73 -16.87 -22.81
N PRO A 158 -0.88 -17.82 -22.38
CA PRO A 158 -0.02 -17.64 -21.21
C PRO A 158 0.89 -16.41 -21.34
N LEU A 159 0.93 -15.58 -20.30
CA LEU A 159 1.84 -14.43 -20.20
C LEU A 159 2.92 -14.65 -19.14
N ALA A 160 2.49 -15.01 -17.92
CA ALA A 160 3.37 -15.16 -16.78
C ALA A 160 3.14 -16.50 -16.11
N GLU A 161 4.23 -17.21 -15.86
CA GLU A 161 4.23 -18.45 -15.10
C GLU A 161 4.15 -18.19 -13.60
N VAL A 162 3.80 -19.25 -12.87
CA VAL A 162 3.80 -19.28 -11.41
C VAL A 162 5.22 -19.01 -10.87
N ILE A 163 5.33 -18.15 -9.85
CA ILE A 163 6.59 -17.95 -9.12
C ILE A 163 6.37 -18.10 -7.62
N THR A 164 7.17 -18.97 -7.00
CA THR A 164 7.23 -19.11 -5.55
C THR A 164 8.24 -18.12 -4.98
N VAL A 165 7.85 -17.42 -3.92
CA VAL A 165 8.72 -16.46 -3.23
C VAL A 165 9.03 -16.94 -1.83
N SER A 166 10.17 -16.49 -1.30
CA SER A 166 10.58 -16.82 0.06
C SER A 166 9.60 -16.27 1.09
N GLU A 167 9.41 -16.98 2.20
CA GLU A 167 8.57 -16.54 3.32
C GLU A 167 9.06 -15.22 3.96
N ASN A 168 10.36 -14.99 3.87
CA ASN A 168 11.05 -13.81 4.41
C ASN A 168 11.22 -12.68 3.37
N ILE A 169 10.49 -12.71 2.25
CA ILE A 169 10.66 -11.73 1.15
C ILE A 169 10.51 -10.26 1.58
N ASN A 170 9.75 -10.00 2.65
CA ASN A 170 9.52 -8.65 3.20
C ASN A 170 10.52 -8.23 4.27
N ASP A 171 11.48 -9.07 4.66
CA ASP A 171 12.40 -8.80 5.77
C ASP A 171 13.22 -7.52 5.58
N PHE A 172 13.48 -7.14 4.32
CA PHE A 172 14.13 -5.87 3.98
C PHE A 172 13.41 -4.64 4.53
N CYS A 173 12.10 -4.73 4.79
CA CYS A 173 11.32 -3.62 5.32
C CYS A 173 11.83 -3.16 6.69
N ARG A 174 12.43 -4.07 7.48
CA ARG A 174 13.01 -3.75 8.80
C ARG A 174 14.18 -2.78 8.70
N ASP A 175 14.95 -2.87 7.60
CA ASP A 175 16.16 -2.08 7.39
C ASP A 175 15.94 -0.88 6.45
N LEU A 176 14.71 -0.65 5.95
CA LEU A 176 14.42 0.45 5.02
C LEU A 176 14.82 1.82 5.58
N ILE A 177 14.69 2.03 6.89
CA ILE A 177 15.10 3.28 7.54
C ILE A 177 16.59 3.58 7.36
N ARG A 178 17.44 2.56 7.18
CA ARG A 178 18.88 2.74 6.91
C ARG A 178 19.17 3.41 5.57
N ARG A 179 18.17 3.46 4.67
CA ARG A 179 18.27 4.16 3.38
C ARG A 179 17.95 5.66 3.49
N LYS A 180 17.60 6.14 4.68
CA LYS A 180 17.34 7.55 4.96
C LYS A 180 18.51 8.42 4.55
N ASN A 181 18.20 9.53 3.88
CA ASN A 181 19.17 10.56 3.50
C ASN A 181 18.45 11.89 3.28
N GLY A 182 19.22 12.96 3.05
CA GLY A 182 18.68 14.30 2.83
C GLY A 182 17.75 14.41 1.61
N PHE A 183 17.94 13.58 0.58
CA PHE A 183 17.06 13.58 -0.59
C PHE A 183 15.65 13.10 -0.23
N TYR A 184 15.51 11.95 0.46
CA TYR A 184 14.19 11.46 0.87
C TYR A 184 13.53 12.35 1.93
N LEU A 185 14.32 12.97 2.80
CA LEU A 185 13.80 13.98 3.71
C LEU A 185 13.25 15.17 2.92
N ALA A 186 14.00 15.75 1.99
CA ALA A 186 13.53 16.86 1.16
C ALA A 186 12.29 16.48 0.34
N LEU A 187 12.20 15.24 -0.12
CA LEU A 187 11.07 14.72 -0.89
C LEU A 187 9.77 14.63 -0.07
N HIS A 188 9.86 14.35 1.23
CA HIS A 188 8.68 14.03 2.05
C HIS A 188 8.48 14.92 3.28
N TYR A 189 9.35 15.89 3.51
CA TYR A 189 9.27 16.81 4.64
C TYR A 189 7.89 17.47 4.80
N TYR A 190 7.21 17.76 3.69
CA TYR A 190 5.87 18.34 3.68
C TYR A 190 4.78 17.46 4.33
N ILE A 191 4.95 16.13 4.36
CA ILE A 191 3.91 15.19 4.80
C ILE A 191 3.49 15.41 6.25
N TYR A 192 4.46 15.47 7.17
CA TYR A 192 4.18 15.77 8.57
C TYR A 192 3.44 17.11 8.72
N THR A 193 3.84 18.09 7.92
CA THR A 193 3.26 19.44 7.95
C THR A 193 1.81 19.46 7.49
N ILE A 194 1.47 18.76 6.40
CA ILE A 194 0.08 18.70 5.93
C ILE A 194 -0.84 17.95 6.92
N LEU A 195 -0.31 16.95 7.63
CA LEU A 195 -1.06 16.27 8.70
C LEU A 195 -1.29 17.20 9.88
N LYS A 196 -0.25 17.95 10.28
CA LYS A 196 -0.34 18.95 11.36
C LYS A 196 -1.38 20.03 11.09
N TYR A 197 -1.55 20.47 9.85
CA TYR A 197 -2.50 21.51 9.46
C TYR A 197 -3.72 20.95 8.70
N ARG A 198 -4.03 19.66 8.91
CA ARG A 198 -5.10 18.95 8.18
C ARG A 198 -6.45 19.65 8.23
N GLU A 199 -6.83 20.16 9.41
CA GLU A 199 -8.10 20.87 9.60
C GLU A 199 -8.21 22.12 8.71
N SER A 200 -7.10 22.82 8.47
CA SER A 200 -7.08 24.03 7.63
C SER A 200 -6.92 23.74 6.14
N LEU A 201 -6.23 22.65 5.77
CA LEU A 201 -5.98 22.28 4.37
C LEU A 201 -7.14 21.52 3.72
N GLY A 202 -8.03 20.95 4.53
CA GLY A 202 -9.17 20.15 4.08
C GLY A 202 -8.82 18.66 3.90
N GLU A 203 -9.75 17.80 4.29
CA GLU A 203 -9.57 16.34 4.30
C GLU A 203 -9.23 15.78 2.92
N ASP A 204 -9.90 16.25 1.86
CA ASP A 204 -9.70 15.73 0.50
C ASP A 204 -8.28 15.98 -0.01
N PHE A 205 -7.72 17.15 0.28
CA PHE A 205 -6.34 17.46 -0.09
C PHE A 205 -5.38 16.53 0.63
N VAL A 206 -5.52 16.40 1.95
CA VAL A 206 -4.63 15.56 2.76
C VAL A 206 -4.76 14.09 2.35
N ARG A 207 -5.97 13.57 2.13
CA ARG A 207 -6.20 12.20 1.66
C ARG A 207 -5.50 11.92 0.34
N ARG A 208 -5.65 12.80 -0.66
CA ARG A 208 -4.99 12.63 -1.98
C ARG A 208 -3.47 12.67 -1.86
N GLU A 209 -2.92 13.53 -1.00
CA GLU A 209 -1.48 13.68 -0.86
C GLU A 209 -0.84 12.69 0.10
N TYR A 210 -1.60 12.06 1.01
CA TYR A 210 -1.08 11.15 2.03
C TYR A 210 -1.45 9.68 1.79
N LEU A 211 -2.68 9.35 1.41
CA LEU A 211 -3.07 7.95 1.31
C LEU A 211 -2.53 7.28 0.04
N PRO A 212 -2.20 5.98 0.11
CA PRO A 212 -1.88 5.20 -1.08
C PRO A 212 -3.14 4.98 -1.93
N VAL A 213 -2.98 4.96 -3.26
CA VAL A 213 -4.04 4.60 -4.20
C VAL A 213 -4.10 3.07 -4.38
N GLY A 214 -5.29 2.52 -4.60
CA GLY A 214 -5.47 1.15 -5.11
C GLY A 214 -5.82 0.07 -4.08
N ALA A 215 -6.75 0.35 -3.16
CA ALA A 215 -7.44 -0.67 -2.35
C ALA A 215 -8.72 -0.06 -1.73
N PRO A 216 -9.83 0.05 -2.48
CA PRO A 216 -11.03 0.76 -2.00
C PRO A 216 -11.59 0.16 -0.71
N ASP A 217 -11.41 -1.15 -0.52
CA ASP A 217 -11.91 -1.88 0.65
C ASP A 217 -10.97 -1.81 1.86
N THR A 218 -9.80 -1.19 1.72
CA THR A 218 -8.92 -0.93 2.87
C THR A 218 -9.30 0.41 3.49
N GLU A 219 -9.70 0.39 4.75
CA GLU A 219 -9.87 1.62 5.51
C GLU A 219 -8.53 2.08 6.08
N PHE A 220 -8.31 3.38 6.07
CA PHE A 220 -7.06 3.98 6.52
C PHE A 220 -7.31 4.98 7.64
N ILE A 221 -6.56 4.83 8.73
CA ILE A 221 -6.58 5.76 9.86
C ILE A 221 -5.15 6.25 10.05
N TYR A 222 -4.98 7.56 10.12
CA TYR A 222 -3.67 8.17 10.03
C TYR A 222 -3.66 9.56 10.63
N ASP A 223 -2.53 9.92 11.21
CA ASP A 223 -2.22 11.26 11.69
C ASP A 223 -0.72 11.42 11.93
N ARG A 224 -0.32 12.63 12.31
CA ARG A 224 1.02 12.92 12.81
C ARG A 224 1.26 12.30 14.19
N LEU A 225 2.53 12.05 14.49
CA LEU A 225 3.00 11.63 15.80
C LEU A 225 4.29 12.42 16.11
N ASP A 226 4.29 13.19 17.19
CA ASP A 226 5.42 14.04 17.56
C ASP A 226 6.54 13.22 18.21
N GLY A 227 7.77 13.73 18.10
CA GLY A 227 8.91 13.15 18.80
C GLY A 227 8.65 13.14 20.30
N GLY A 228 8.95 12.02 20.93
CA GLY A 228 8.70 11.74 22.33
C GLY A 228 7.31 11.16 22.64
N GLN A 229 6.40 11.07 21.65
CA GLN A 229 5.08 10.47 21.85
C GLN A 229 5.06 8.96 21.58
N VAL A 230 4.11 8.28 22.22
CA VAL A 230 3.68 6.91 21.92
C VAL A 230 2.30 6.92 21.28
N LEU A 231 1.98 5.89 20.50
CA LEU A 231 0.66 5.65 19.94
C LEU A 231 -0.05 4.55 20.74
N GLU A 232 -1.12 4.92 21.43
CA GLU A 232 -2.01 3.99 22.13
C GLU A 232 -3.24 3.71 21.26
N LEU A 233 -3.58 2.44 21.10
CA LEU A 233 -4.77 1.96 20.40
C LEU A 233 -5.63 1.16 21.39
N GLU A 234 -6.90 1.54 21.48
CA GLU A 234 -7.95 0.72 22.09
C GLU A 234 -8.89 0.28 20.97
N ILE A 235 -8.89 -1.01 20.67
CA ILE A 235 -9.57 -1.63 19.54
C ILE A 235 -10.70 -2.53 20.05
N GLU A 236 -11.92 -2.24 19.62
CA GLU A 236 -13.04 -3.13 19.90
C GLU A 236 -12.79 -4.54 19.33
N PRO A 237 -13.13 -5.62 20.06
CA PRO A 237 -13.00 -6.99 19.57
C PRO A 237 -13.66 -7.22 18.20
N SER A 238 -14.80 -6.56 17.95
CA SER A 238 -15.52 -6.64 16.68
C SER A 238 -14.67 -6.20 15.47
N ILE A 239 -13.79 -5.21 15.65
CA ILE A 239 -12.87 -4.76 14.58
C ILE A 239 -11.80 -5.81 14.33
N LEU A 240 -11.27 -6.47 15.37
CA LEU A 240 -10.27 -7.53 15.23
C LEU A 240 -10.85 -8.81 14.62
N GLU A 241 -12.14 -9.06 14.81
CA GLU A 241 -12.89 -10.14 14.15
C GLU A 241 -13.10 -9.84 12.66
N ASP A 242 -13.54 -8.63 12.32
CA ASP A 242 -13.90 -8.25 10.96
C ASP A 242 -12.70 -7.84 10.08
N TYR A 243 -11.59 -7.44 10.69
CA TYR A 243 -10.43 -6.90 9.99
C TYR A 243 -9.10 -7.51 10.46
N TYR A 244 -8.14 -7.46 9.56
CA TYR A 244 -6.72 -7.44 9.86
C TYR A 244 -6.29 -5.99 10.09
N VAL A 245 -5.75 -5.69 11.28
CA VAL A 245 -5.29 -4.35 11.63
C VAL A 245 -3.77 -4.28 11.50
N PHE A 246 -3.28 -3.42 10.62
CA PHE A 246 -1.85 -3.24 10.39
C PHE A 246 -1.42 -1.82 10.72
N LEU A 247 -0.39 -1.66 11.53
CA LEU A 247 0.19 -0.36 11.89
C LEU A 247 1.56 -0.19 11.25
N THR A 248 1.79 0.96 10.62
CA THR A 248 3.13 1.43 10.26
C THR A 248 3.38 2.81 10.87
N LEU A 249 4.49 2.96 11.57
CA LEU A 249 5.05 4.24 11.98
C LEU A 249 6.13 4.66 10.98
N TYR A 250 6.17 5.93 10.61
CA TYR A 250 7.13 6.48 9.67
C TYR A 250 7.85 7.69 10.25
N ASP A 251 9.08 7.90 9.81
CA ASP A 251 9.78 9.17 10.03
C ASP A 251 9.34 10.24 9.00
N ARG A 252 9.88 11.46 9.14
CA ARG A 252 9.62 12.56 8.17
C ARG A 252 10.06 12.29 6.74
N SER A 253 10.87 11.25 6.51
CA SER A 253 11.34 10.85 5.19
C SER A 253 10.41 9.81 4.53
N SER A 254 9.23 9.52 5.11
CA SER A 254 8.33 8.43 4.70
C SER A 254 8.94 7.03 4.79
N LEU A 255 10.00 6.83 5.57
CA LEU A 255 10.56 5.49 5.77
C LEU A 255 9.97 4.87 7.04
N PRO A 256 9.58 3.57 6.99
CA PRO A 256 9.01 2.91 8.15
C PRO A 256 10.07 2.79 9.25
N VAL A 257 9.71 3.18 10.47
CA VAL A 257 10.55 3.02 11.67
C VAL A 257 10.11 1.80 12.49
N ALA A 258 8.81 1.55 12.52
CA ALA A 258 8.22 0.38 13.14
C ALA A 258 6.99 -0.04 12.34
N SER A 259 6.72 -1.34 12.28
CA SER A 259 5.49 -1.82 11.67
C SER A 259 5.12 -3.20 12.21
N GLY A 260 3.83 -3.44 12.41
CA GLY A 260 3.33 -4.73 12.87
C GLY A 260 1.85 -4.93 12.57
N ARG A 261 1.37 -6.13 12.87
CA ARG A 261 -0.06 -6.41 12.95
C ARG A 261 -0.50 -6.23 14.40
N VAL A 262 -1.61 -5.53 14.61
CA VAL A 262 -2.23 -5.42 15.92
C VAL A 262 -3.25 -6.55 16.04
N THR A 263 -3.06 -7.41 17.04
CA THR A 263 -3.89 -8.61 17.26
C THR A 263 -4.67 -8.57 18.58
N GLU A 264 -4.38 -7.58 19.41
CA GLU A 264 -4.94 -7.42 20.75
C GLU A 264 -5.78 -6.15 20.81
N GLY A 265 -6.73 -6.12 21.75
CA GLY A 265 -7.64 -4.99 21.95
C GLY A 265 -6.92 -3.74 22.47
N GLU A 266 -5.75 -3.90 23.08
CA GLU A 266 -4.90 -2.79 23.51
C GLU A 266 -3.54 -2.92 22.85
N TYR A 267 -2.99 -1.79 22.41
CA TYR A 267 -1.65 -1.74 21.85
C TYR A 267 -0.99 -0.40 22.18
N CYS A 268 0.29 -0.44 22.54
CA CYS A 268 1.11 0.75 22.71
C CYS A 268 2.34 0.61 21.82
N SER A 269 2.62 1.63 21.01
CA SER A 269 3.85 1.65 20.22
C SER A 269 5.07 1.99 21.06
N GLU A 270 6.25 1.70 20.54
CA GLU A 270 7.47 2.33 21.04
C GLU A 270 7.39 3.86 20.88
N ARG A 271 8.16 4.55 21.73
CA ARG A 271 8.28 6.01 21.71
C ARG A 271 8.96 6.46 20.43
N MET A 272 8.33 7.40 19.73
CA MET A 272 8.93 8.01 18.55
C MET A 272 10.12 8.87 18.95
N GLU A 273 11.31 8.59 18.41
CA GLU A 273 12.48 9.44 18.67
C GLU A 273 12.33 10.83 18.04
N ASN A 274 11.70 10.90 16.87
CA ASN A 274 11.59 12.10 16.05
C ASN A 274 10.14 12.28 15.58
N ASN A 275 9.78 13.51 15.18
CA ASN A 275 8.50 13.76 14.53
C ASN A 275 8.30 12.83 13.33
N GLY A 276 7.08 12.34 13.18
CA GLY A 276 6.71 11.39 12.15
C GLY A 276 5.20 11.27 12.06
N TYR A 277 4.73 10.12 11.60
CA TYR A 277 3.31 9.86 11.44
C TYR A 277 3.04 8.38 11.40
N TYR A 278 1.78 8.02 11.55
CA TYR A 278 1.34 6.64 11.51
C TYR A 278 0.30 6.42 10.42
N LEU A 279 0.23 5.17 9.94
CA LEU A 279 -0.82 4.69 9.06
C LEU A 279 -1.29 3.32 9.55
N ILE A 280 -2.53 3.28 10.02
CA ILE A 280 -3.27 2.08 10.33
C ILE A 280 -4.07 1.69 9.09
N ARG A 281 -3.98 0.41 8.70
CA ARG A 281 -4.74 -0.18 7.61
C ARG A 281 -5.68 -1.22 8.22
N LEU A 282 -6.99 -1.02 8.03
CA LEU A 282 -7.99 -2.02 8.37
C LEU A 282 -8.33 -2.77 7.09
N ARG A 283 -7.87 -4.01 7.02
CA ARG A 283 -8.03 -4.86 5.86
C ARG A 283 -9.09 -5.92 6.14
N PRO A 284 -10.22 -5.96 5.41
CA PRO A 284 -11.29 -6.92 5.66
C PRO A 284 -10.80 -8.36 5.71
N ARG A 285 -11.31 -9.13 6.66
CA ARG A 285 -11.22 -10.59 6.61
C ARG A 285 -12.21 -11.12 5.59
N SER A 286 -11.87 -12.23 4.95
CA SER A 286 -12.71 -12.94 3.98
C SER A 286 -13.84 -13.75 4.63
N SER A 287 -14.24 -13.45 5.87
CA SER A 287 -15.35 -14.13 6.55
C SER A 287 -16.67 -13.83 5.84
N GLY A 288 -17.12 -14.81 5.06
CA GLY A 288 -18.31 -14.73 4.23
C GLY A 288 -19.61 -14.40 4.98
N LYS A 289 -20.55 -13.87 4.21
CA LYS A 289 -22.00 -13.81 4.45
C LYS A 289 -22.59 -12.81 5.45
N GLU A 290 -21.87 -12.21 6.41
CA GLU A 290 -22.53 -11.31 7.39
C GLU A 290 -22.41 -9.80 7.11
N ARG A 291 -21.53 -9.37 6.20
CA ARG A 291 -21.33 -7.94 5.93
C ARG A 291 -22.49 -7.25 5.20
N GLU A 292 -23.19 -7.95 4.32
CA GLU A 292 -24.32 -7.37 3.57
C GLU A 292 -25.50 -7.00 4.46
N ILE A 293 -25.65 -7.67 5.60
CA ILE A 293 -26.71 -7.40 6.58
C ILE A 293 -26.33 -6.23 7.51
N ARG A 294 -25.03 -6.05 7.82
CA ARG A 294 -24.55 -4.96 8.69
C ARG A 294 -24.32 -3.64 7.96
N SER A 295 -23.89 -3.65 6.69
CA SER A 295 -23.59 -2.43 5.92
C SER A 295 -24.83 -1.58 5.61
N ARG A 296 -26.02 -2.19 5.53
CA ARG A 296 -27.30 -1.46 5.32
C ARG A 296 -27.79 -0.68 6.55
N LYS A 297 -27.16 -0.82 7.73
CA LYS A 297 -27.61 -0.18 8.98
C LYS A 297 -26.71 0.93 9.52
N ALA A 298 -25.53 1.18 8.94
CA ALA A 298 -24.58 2.15 9.49
C ALA A 298 -24.26 3.28 8.49
N SER A 299 -25.17 4.24 8.37
CA SER A 299 -24.89 5.54 7.74
C SER A 299 -24.41 6.54 8.78
N SER A 300 -23.11 6.56 9.04
CA SER A 300 -22.29 7.65 9.59
C SER A 300 -20.96 7.03 10.00
N ASP A 301 -19.84 7.48 9.42
CA ASP A 301 -18.45 6.98 9.60
C ASP A 301 -18.19 6.18 10.92
N PRO A 302 -18.44 4.84 10.93
CA PRO A 302 -18.50 4.06 12.19
C PRO A 302 -17.13 3.69 12.73
N SER A 303 -16.10 3.65 11.88
CA SER A 303 -14.78 3.16 12.28
C SER A 303 -14.01 4.15 13.17
N ARG A 304 -14.33 5.45 13.11
CA ARG A 304 -13.78 6.45 14.03
C ARG A 304 -14.35 6.39 15.45
N GLN A 305 -15.56 5.85 15.64
CA GLN A 305 -16.16 5.74 16.98
C GLN A 305 -15.75 4.48 17.75
N ARG A 306 -15.20 3.47 17.05
CA ARG A 306 -14.91 2.12 17.60
C ARG A 306 -13.41 1.79 17.74
N LEU A 307 -12.55 2.72 17.32
CA LEU A 307 -11.12 2.65 17.53
C LEU A 307 -10.71 3.94 18.22
N ALA A 308 -10.39 3.87 19.51
CA ALA A 308 -9.84 5.02 20.21
C ALA A 308 -8.33 5.06 19.96
N ILE A 309 -7.86 6.20 19.46
CA ILE A 309 -6.44 6.45 19.21
C ILE A 309 -6.01 7.63 20.07
N ARG A 310 -4.93 7.45 20.81
CA ARG A 310 -4.33 8.52 21.61
C ARG A 310 -2.84 8.60 21.34
N ALA A 311 -2.38 9.83 21.14
CA ALA A 311 -0.95 10.17 21.18
C ALA A 311 -0.66 10.84 22.51
N ARG A 312 0.28 10.31 23.30
CA ARG A 312 0.64 10.84 24.62
C ARG A 312 2.16 10.89 24.79
N GLU A 313 2.61 11.82 25.62
CA GLU A 313 3.98 11.81 26.13
C GLU A 313 4.05 10.79 27.27
N GLU A 314 5.01 9.88 27.21
CA GLU A 314 5.30 8.95 28.30
C GLU A 314 5.93 9.74 29.46
N ARG A 315 5.37 9.59 30.67
CA ARG A 315 5.76 10.37 31.86
C ARG A 315 7.07 9.93 32.48
#